data_AF-A0A7W9PXG7-F1
#
_entry.id   AF-A0A7W9PXG7-F1
#
_cell.length_a   1.000
_cell.length_b   1.000
_cell.length_c   1.000
_cell.angle_alpha   90.00
_cell.angle_beta   90.00
_cell.angle_gamma   90.00
#
_symmetry.space_group_name_H-M   'P 1'
#
loop_
_entity.id
_entity.type
_entity.pdbx_description
1 polymer ?
#
loop_
_entity_poly.entity_id
_entity_poly.type
_entity_poly.pdbx_seq_one_letter_code
_entity_poly.pdbx_strand_id
1 'polypeptide(L)'
;MSLDAIDAVNWSAIPNPTRNQWDDPEGVAHALRLLTVSTTANETGDAAAGLAGRGFVCGHAAMVFPAAYAATPILLDLVEHGRRPRIKEAALGLLADALGYFPIAGYNRVDTSYGTDVPLCCAIARHIRGRRSALLAHGKYGRQILAEAELHWWMTIEETELHSGGTLTALATLEGTPFGAPVEAELHSPLPERPATAVWIDALTADASGAACIRLGQTPSEPLPSSTLCPAECGRREH
;
A
#
# COMPACT_ATOMS: atom_id res chain seq x y z
N MET A 1 -9.61 -0.75 -20.36
CA MET A 1 -9.03 -1.76 -19.47
C MET A 1 -9.09 -3.11 -20.15
N SER A 2 -7.99 -3.85 -20.13
CA SER A 2 -7.95 -5.22 -20.63
C SER A 2 -8.11 -6.21 -19.48
N LEU A 3 -8.83 -7.30 -19.71
CA LEU A 3 -8.89 -8.44 -18.79
C LEU A 3 -7.49 -9.06 -18.59
N ASP A 4 -6.56 -8.81 -19.51
CA ASP A 4 -5.16 -9.25 -19.45
C ASP A 4 -4.45 -8.86 -18.14
N ALA A 5 -4.77 -7.69 -17.55
CA ALA A 5 -4.17 -7.28 -16.29
C ALA A 5 -4.61 -8.16 -15.10
N ILE A 6 -5.85 -8.66 -15.15
CA ILE A 6 -6.36 -9.61 -14.16
C ILE A 6 -5.73 -10.98 -14.39
N ASP A 7 -5.60 -11.40 -15.65
CA ASP A 7 -5.07 -12.73 -16.00
C ASP A 7 -3.55 -12.84 -15.84
N ALA A 8 -2.83 -11.71 -15.82
CA ALA A 8 -1.38 -11.67 -15.55
C ALA A 8 -1.01 -11.96 -14.09
N VAL A 9 -1.96 -11.84 -13.16
CA VAL A 9 -1.73 -12.12 -11.74
C VAL A 9 -1.86 -13.62 -11.50
N ASN A 10 -0.86 -14.24 -10.87
CA ASN A 10 -0.96 -15.62 -10.39
C ASN A 10 -1.78 -15.69 -9.09
N TRP A 11 -3.11 -15.59 -9.21
CA TRP A 11 -4.03 -15.58 -8.07
C TRP A 11 -3.89 -16.82 -7.18
N SER A 12 -3.63 -17.99 -7.78
CA SER A 12 -3.45 -19.25 -7.04
C SER A 12 -2.22 -19.28 -6.13
N ALA A 13 -1.23 -18.42 -6.37
CA ALA A 13 -0.05 -18.27 -5.52
C ALA A 13 -0.26 -17.31 -4.34
N ILE A 14 -1.35 -16.54 -4.34
CA ILE A 14 -1.69 -15.66 -3.23
C ILE A 14 -2.26 -16.52 -2.10
N PRO A 15 -1.81 -16.37 -0.86
CA PRO A 15 -2.33 -17.15 0.24
C PRO A 15 -3.82 -16.87 0.48
N ASN A 16 -4.57 -17.92 0.87
CA ASN A 16 -5.92 -17.82 1.43
C ASN A 16 -5.84 -17.98 2.96
N PRO A 17 -5.88 -16.88 3.74
CA PRO A 17 -5.65 -16.91 5.19
C PRO A 17 -6.66 -17.72 5.99
N THR A 18 -7.93 -17.74 5.57
CA THR A 18 -9.02 -18.38 6.32
C THR A 18 -9.19 -19.85 5.95
N ARG A 19 -8.57 -20.28 4.84
CA ARG A 19 -8.79 -21.59 4.19
C ARG A 19 -10.24 -21.82 3.79
N ASN A 20 -11.07 -20.79 3.83
CA ASN A 20 -12.44 -20.82 3.40
C ASN A 20 -12.48 -20.61 1.88
N GLN A 21 -13.16 -21.48 1.15
CA GLN A 21 -13.34 -21.35 -0.30
C GLN A 21 -13.98 -20.00 -0.70
N TRP A 22 -14.75 -19.38 0.20
CA TRP A 22 -15.35 -18.07 -0.06
C TRP A 22 -14.32 -16.94 -0.11
N ASP A 23 -13.18 -17.10 0.55
CA ASP A 23 -12.08 -16.13 0.62
C ASP A 23 -10.92 -16.46 -0.34
N ASP A 24 -11.17 -17.36 -1.29
CA ASP A 24 -10.17 -17.78 -2.27
C ASP A 24 -9.78 -16.60 -3.20
N PRO A 25 -8.47 -16.30 -3.38
CA PRO A 25 -8.02 -15.25 -4.29
C PRO A 25 -8.50 -15.40 -5.74
N GLU A 26 -8.78 -16.61 -6.22
CA GLU A 26 -9.40 -16.79 -7.54
C GLU A 26 -10.81 -16.17 -7.61
N GLY A 27 -11.54 -16.16 -6.49
CA GLY A 27 -12.81 -15.47 -6.34
C GLY A 27 -12.68 -13.96 -6.52
N VAL A 28 -11.56 -13.37 -6.09
CA VAL A 28 -11.22 -11.95 -6.31
C VAL A 28 -11.04 -11.68 -7.80
N ALA A 29 -10.27 -12.53 -8.49
CA ALA A 29 -10.09 -12.43 -9.94
C ALA A 29 -11.44 -12.48 -10.68
N HIS A 30 -12.31 -13.42 -10.31
CA HIS A 30 -13.64 -13.55 -10.90
C HIS A 30 -14.47 -12.27 -10.69
N ALA A 31 -14.53 -11.75 -9.46
CA ALA A 31 -15.29 -10.53 -9.16
C ALA A 31 -14.74 -9.30 -9.88
N LEU A 32 -13.41 -9.16 -10.04
CA LEU A 32 -12.80 -8.10 -10.85
C LEU A 32 -13.17 -8.19 -12.34
N ARG A 33 -13.21 -9.41 -12.90
CA ARG A 33 -13.65 -9.62 -14.29
C ARG A 33 -15.10 -9.19 -14.47
N LEU A 34 -15.98 -9.60 -13.55
CA LEU A 34 -17.38 -9.18 -13.54
C LEU A 34 -17.48 -7.65 -13.47
N LEU A 35 -16.82 -7.01 -12.50
CA LEU A 35 -16.85 -5.56 -12.32
C LEU A 35 -16.40 -4.80 -13.58
N THR A 36 -15.38 -5.32 -14.28
CA THR A 36 -14.85 -4.71 -15.51
C THR A 36 -15.86 -4.73 -16.65
N VAL A 37 -16.66 -5.78 -16.76
CA VAL A 37 -17.63 -5.96 -17.86
C VAL A 37 -19.05 -5.55 -17.50
N SER A 38 -19.33 -5.24 -16.23
CA SER A 38 -20.67 -4.88 -15.75
C SER A 38 -21.33 -3.78 -16.58
N THR A 39 -22.56 -4.06 -17.00
CA THR A 39 -23.38 -3.19 -17.84
C THR A 39 -24.57 -2.61 -17.10
N THR A 40 -24.97 -3.17 -15.97
CA THR A 40 -26.08 -2.69 -15.13
C THR A 40 -25.63 -2.26 -13.73
N ALA A 41 -26.52 -1.59 -12.99
CA ALA A 41 -26.25 -1.21 -11.61
C ALA A 41 -26.14 -2.44 -10.71
N ASN A 42 -27.05 -3.41 -10.86
CA ASN A 42 -27.04 -4.65 -10.09
C ASN A 42 -25.77 -5.46 -10.33
N GLU A 43 -25.35 -5.65 -11.58
CA GLU A 43 -24.09 -6.34 -11.91
C GLU A 43 -22.86 -5.65 -11.30
N THR A 44 -22.87 -4.31 -11.23
CA THR A 44 -21.77 -3.56 -10.61
C THR A 44 -21.78 -3.76 -9.10
N GLY A 45 -22.96 -3.69 -8.48
CA GLY A 45 -23.16 -3.89 -7.04
C GLY A 45 -22.80 -5.30 -6.59
N ASP A 46 -23.25 -6.32 -7.32
CA ASP A 46 -22.96 -7.73 -7.03
C ASP A 46 -21.47 -8.03 -7.13
N ALA A 47 -20.80 -7.52 -8.18
CA ALA A 47 -19.35 -7.67 -8.33
C ALA A 47 -18.57 -6.96 -7.22
N ALA A 48 -18.99 -5.73 -6.85
CA ALA A 48 -18.37 -4.99 -5.76
C ALA A 48 -18.59 -5.67 -4.40
N ALA A 49 -19.80 -6.17 -4.12
CA ALA A 49 -20.09 -6.96 -2.93
C ALA A 49 -19.29 -8.27 -2.90
N GLY A 50 -19.07 -8.88 -4.07
CA GLY A 50 -18.17 -10.01 -4.23
C GLY A 50 -16.75 -9.72 -3.78
N LEU A 51 -16.22 -8.51 -4.02
CA LEU A 51 -14.92 -8.08 -3.51
C LEU A 51 -14.97 -7.69 -2.02
N ALA A 52 -16.06 -7.05 -1.58
CA ALA A 52 -16.21 -6.52 -0.22
C ALA A 52 -16.52 -7.59 0.85
N GLY A 53 -16.84 -8.81 0.45
CA GLY A 53 -17.21 -9.91 1.35
C GLY A 53 -16.45 -11.21 1.12
N ARG A 54 -15.30 -11.14 0.43
CA ARG A 54 -14.47 -12.30 0.07
C ARG A 54 -12.99 -11.92 0.15
N GLY A 55 -12.10 -12.77 -0.36
CA GLY A 55 -10.63 -12.70 -0.24
C GLY A 55 -9.91 -11.42 -0.70
N PHE A 56 -10.61 -10.30 -0.94
CA PHE A 56 -10.08 -8.95 -1.10
C PHE A 56 -10.24 -8.14 0.22
N VAL A 57 -11.47 -7.93 0.70
CA VAL A 57 -11.77 -7.40 2.04
C VAL A 57 -12.97 -8.10 2.66
N CYS A 58 -13.08 -8.08 3.99
CA CYS A 58 -14.30 -8.45 4.71
C CYS A 58 -14.88 -7.21 5.40
N GLY A 59 -15.84 -6.55 4.75
CA GLY A 59 -16.44 -5.29 5.21
C GLY A 59 -17.08 -5.37 6.61
N HIS A 60 -17.64 -6.51 6.99
CA HIS A 60 -18.27 -6.69 8.30
C HIS A 60 -17.26 -6.76 9.45
N ALA A 61 -16.03 -7.18 9.16
CA ALA A 61 -14.95 -7.26 10.13
C ALA A 61 -13.91 -6.14 9.96
N ALA A 62 -14.06 -5.27 8.96
CA ALA A 62 -13.04 -4.29 8.60
C ALA A 62 -11.64 -4.93 8.40
N MET A 63 -11.61 -6.09 7.73
CA MET A 63 -10.38 -6.84 7.41
C MET A 63 -9.97 -6.67 5.94
N VAL A 64 -8.67 -6.61 5.67
CA VAL A 64 -8.10 -6.68 4.32
C VAL A 64 -7.24 -7.94 4.16
N PHE A 65 -7.35 -8.58 3.00
CA PHE A 65 -6.63 -9.82 2.68
C PHE A 65 -5.44 -9.56 1.74
N PRO A 66 -4.46 -10.48 1.65
CA PRO A 66 -3.28 -10.32 0.80
C PRO A 66 -3.59 -10.05 -0.69
N ALA A 67 -4.70 -10.59 -1.21
CA ALA A 67 -5.09 -10.36 -2.60
C ALA A 67 -5.42 -8.89 -2.91
N ALA A 68 -5.67 -8.06 -1.88
CA ALA A 68 -5.89 -6.63 -2.05
C ALA A 68 -4.68 -5.92 -2.66
N TYR A 69 -3.45 -6.36 -2.36
CA TYR A 69 -2.26 -5.81 -2.97
C TYR A 69 -2.30 -5.98 -4.51
N ALA A 70 -2.55 -7.19 -4.99
CA ALA A 70 -2.60 -7.48 -6.42
C ALA A 70 -3.81 -6.85 -7.13
N ALA A 71 -4.95 -6.75 -6.44
CA ALA A 71 -6.16 -6.13 -6.98
C ALA A 71 -6.10 -4.59 -7.05
N THR A 72 -5.33 -3.94 -6.18
CA THR A 72 -5.22 -2.47 -6.10
C THR A 72 -4.87 -1.80 -7.44
N PRO A 73 -3.81 -2.19 -8.19
CA PRO A 73 -3.50 -1.56 -9.48
C PRO A 73 -4.63 -1.73 -10.50
N ILE A 74 -5.35 -2.86 -10.48
CA ILE A 74 -6.50 -3.12 -11.37
C ILE A 74 -7.67 -2.20 -11.01
N LEU A 75 -7.97 -2.04 -9.72
CA LEU A 75 -8.99 -1.10 -9.24
C LEU A 75 -8.64 0.35 -9.59
N LEU A 76 -7.38 0.75 -9.49
CA LEU A 76 -6.92 2.08 -9.89
C LEU A 76 -7.11 2.33 -11.39
N ASP A 77 -6.82 1.34 -12.24
CA ASP A 77 -7.12 1.45 -13.68
C ASP A 77 -8.64 1.53 -13.94
N LEU A 78 -9.49 0.94 -13.08
CA LEU A 78 -10.96 1.07 -13.18
C LEU A 78 -11.40 2.48 -12.79
N VAL A 79 -10.81 3.06 -11.74
CA VAL A 79 -11.04 4.46 -11.35
C VAL A 79 -10.69 5.41 -12.50
N GLU A 80 -9.57 5.19 -13.18
CA GLU A 80 -9.10 6.05 -14.26
C GLU A 80 -9.88 5.82 -15.56
N HIS A 81 -9.99 4.58 -16.00
CA HIS A 81 -10.43 4.19 -17.34
C HIS A 81 -11.72 3.36 -17.39
N GLY A 82 -12.41 3.18 -16.27
CA GLY A 82 -13.68 2.47 -16.20
C GLY A 82 -14.71 3.07 -17.17
N ARG A 83 -15.39 2.21 -17.93
CA ARG A 83 -16.31 2.65 -19.01
C ARG A 83 -17.56 3.37 -18.49
N ARG A 84 -17.93 3.16 -17.23
CA ARG A 84 -19.17 3.67 -16.64
C ARG A 84 -18.86 4.35 -15.30
N PRO A 85 -19.53 5.47 -14.96
CA PRO A 85 -19.34 6.17 -13.69
C PRO A 85 -19.45 5.26 -12.46
N ARG A 86 -20.49 4.42 -12.40
CA ARG A 86 -20.69 3.44 -11.31
C ARG A 86 -19.55 2.45 -11.09
N ILE A 87 -18.83 2.06 -12.15
CA ILE A 87 -17.67 1.16 -12.02
C ILE A 87 -16.52 1.92 -11.35
N LYS A 88 -16.31 3.17 -11.74
CA LYS A 88 -15.30 4.04 -11.13
C LYS A 88 -15.61 4.28 -9.65
N GLU A 89 -16.86 4.56 -9.32
CA GLU A 89 -17.33 4.76 -7.94
C GLU A 89 -17.15 3.50 -7.09
N ALA A 90 -17.54 2.33 -7.60
CA ALA A 90 -17.35 1.06 -6.90
C ALA A 90 -15.86 0.76 -6.66
N ALA A 91 -15.01 0.94 -7.68
CA ALA A 91 -13.57 0.75 -7.53
C ALA A 91 -12.95 1.73 -6.51
N LEU A 92 -13.43 2.99 -6.50
CA LEU A 92 -12.98 3.99 -5.54
C LEU A 92 -13.36 3.62 -4.10
N GLY A 93 -14.58 3.12 -3.87
CA GLY A 93 -15.01 2.62 -2.57
C GLY A 93 -14.17 1.44 -2.08
N LEU A 94 -13.92 0.46 -2.95
CA LEU A 94 -13.09 -0.71 -2.64
C LEU A 94 -11.65 -0.34 -2.29
N LEU A 95 -11.07 0.66 -2.95
CA LEU A 95 -9.73 1.19 -2.61
C LEU A 95 -9.72 1.87 -1.24
N ALA A 96 -10.79 2.60 -0.89
CA ALA A 96 -10.92 3.19 0.42
C ALA A 96 -11.00 2.13 1.53
N ASP A 97 -11.80 1.07 1.31
CA ASP A 97 -11.91 -0.04 2.25
C ASP A 97 -10.57 -0.78 2.41
N ALA A 98 -9.90 -1.13 1.31
CA ALA A 98 -8.62 -1.84 1.35
C ALA A 98 -7.52 -1.09 2.10
N LEU A 99 -7.52 0.25 2.03
CA LEU A 99 -6.57 1.09 2.75
C LEU A 99 -7.00 1.35 4.21
N GLY A 100 -8.30 1.51 4.46
CA GLY A 100 -8.85 1.83 5.78
C GLY A 100 -8.93 0.64 6.74
N TYR A 101 -8.98 -0.59 6.22
CA TYR A 101 -9.12 -1.81 7.00
C TYR A 101 -7.80 -2.36 7.54
N PHE A 102 -7.90 -3.26 8.51
CA PHE A 102 -6.74 -3.89 9.15
C PHE A 102 -6.40 -5.20 8.43
N PRO A 103 -5.12 -5.47 8.11
CA PRO A 103 -4.74 -6.74 7.52
C PRO A 103 -5.11 -7.91 8.42
N ILE A 104 -5.56 -9.02 7.85
CA ILE A 104 -5.81 -10.24 8.63
C ILE A 104 -4.53 -10.72 9.32
N ALA A 105 -4.65 -11.09 10.60
CA ALA A 105 -3.51 -11.48 11.44
C ALA A 105 -2.65 -12.58 10.82
N GLY A 106 -1.32 -12.40 10.86
CA GLY A 106 -0.35 -13.30 10.26
C GLY A 106 -0.16 -13.13 8.75
N TYR A 107 -0.90 -12.23 8.10
CA TYR A 107 -0.81 -11.96 6.67
C TYR A 107 -0.77 -10.45 6.36
N ASN A 108 -0.19 -9.66 7.26
CA ASN A 108 -0.04 -8.22 7.10
C ASN A 108 1.19 -7.81 6.27
N ARG A 109 1.83 -8.76 5.58
CA ARG A 109 3.09 -8.60 4.84
C ARG A 109 2.92 -9.15 3.42
N VAL A 110 3.58 -8.51 2.45
CA VAL A 110 3.63 -8.96 1.06
C VAL A 110 5.01 -8.73 0.45
N ASP A 111 5.43 -9.63 -0.43
CA ASP A 111 6.61 -9.40 -1.27
C ASP A 111 6.26 -8.51 -2.45
N THR A 112 7.15 -7.56 -2.73
CA THR A 112 6.99 -6.56 -3.78
C THR A 112 8.26 -6.46 -4.62
N SER A 113 8.20 -5.79 -5.77
CA SER A 113 9.39 -5.54 -6.59
C SER A 113 10.42 -4.61 -5.94
N TYR A 114 10.07 -3.96 -4.83
CA TYR A 114 10.89 -2.96 -4.15
C TYR A 114 11.20 -3.33 -2.69
N GLY A 115 10.85 -4.54 -2.26
CA GLY A 115 11.11 -5.03 -0.90
C GLY A 115 10.37 -6.32 -0.59
N THR A 116 10.94 -7.12 0.30
CA THR A 116 10.31 -8.32 0.86
C THR A 116 9.57 -8.00 2.16
N ASP A 117 8.48 -8.72 2.42
CA ASP A 117 7.57 -8.53 3.55
C ASP A 117 7.25 -7.04 3.84
N VAL A 118 6.93 -6.29 2.82
CA VAL A 118 6.44 -4.92 2.98
C VAL A 118 5.09 -4.97 3.68
N PRO A 119 4.81 -4.10 4.68
CA PRO A 119 3.48 -4.01 5.27
C PRO A 119 2.41 -3.84 4.19
N LEU A 120 1.37 -4.69 4.20
CA LEU A 120 0.34 -4.76 3.16
C LEU A 120 -0.30 -3.40 2.90
N CYS A 121 -0.62 -2.65 3.95
CA CYS A 121 -1.19 -1.31 3.85
C CYS A 121 -0.23 -0.31 3.18
N CYS A 122 1.07 -0.38 3.46
CA CYS A 122 2.09 0.45 2.80
C CYS A 122 2.22 0.11 1.32
N ALA A 123 2.15 -1.17 0.97
CA ALA A 123 2.23 -1.61 -0.42
C ALA A 123 1.02 -1.13 -1.25
N ILE A 124 -0.19 -1.21 -0.69
CA ILE A 124 -1.42 -0.65 -1.27
C ILE A 124 -1.33 0.87 -1.39
N ALA A 125 -0.93 1.55 -0.31
CA ALA A 125 -0.82 3.01 -0.29
C ALA A 125 0.17 3.54 -1.34
N ARG A 126 1.29 2.85 -1.57
CA ARG A 126 2.25 3.21 -2.62
C ARG A 126 1.63 3.16 -4.02
N HIS A 127 0.82 2.13 -4.33
CA HIS A 127 0.08 2.08 -5.60
C HIS A 127 -0.90 3.25 -5.73
N ILE A 128 -1.62 3.58 -4.66
CA ILE A 128 -2.58 4.69 -4.62
C ILE A 128 -1.87 6.03 -4.88
N ARG A 129 -0.74 6.30 -4.21
CA ARG A 129 0.08 7.52 -4.45
C ARG A 129 0.58 7.59 -5.89
N GLY A 130 0.99 6.45 -6.47
CA GLY A 130 1.41 6.36 -7.87
C GLY A 130 0.33 6.76 -8.89
N ARG A 131 -0.94 6.83 -8.48
CA ARG A 131 -2.08 7.24 -9.32
C ARG A 131 -2.76 8.52 -8.81
N ARG A 132 -1.99 9.40 -8.14
CA ARG A 132 -2.46 10.69 -7.58
C ARG A 132 -3.36 11.48 -8.51
N SER A 133 -2.94 11.74 -9.74
CA SER A 133 -3.70 12.57 -10.69
C SER A 133 -5.06 11.97 -11.03
N ALA A 134 -5.14 10.63 -11.20
CA ALA A 134 -6.39 9.94 -11.46
C ALA A 134 -7.37 10.05 -10.28
N LEU A 135 -6.86 9.94 -9.05
CA LEU A 135 -7.67 10.07 -7.84
C LEU A 135 -8.15 11.52 -7.62
N LEU A 136 -7.29 12.51 -7.85
CA LEU A 136 -7.67 13.93 -7.71
C LEU A 136 -8.83 14.34 -8.63
N ALA A 137 -8.99 13.67 -9.78
CA ALA A 137 -10.12 13.89 -10.69
C ALA A 137 -11.50 13.53 -10.06
N HIS A 138 -11.51 12.75 -8.97
CA HIS A 138 -12.71 12.36 -8.22
C HIS A 138 -12.99 13.27 -7.01
N GLY A 139 -12.42 14.47 -6.99
CA GLY A 139 -12.79 15.54 -6.05
C GLY A 139 -12.48 15.20 -4.59
N LYS A 140 -13.46 15.40 -3.70
CA LYS A 140 -13.28 15.26 -2.24
C LYS A 140 -12.93 13.81 -1.85
N TYR A 141 -13.60 12.83 -2.45
CA TYR A 141 -13.39 11.42 -2.14
C TYR A 141 -11.99 10.94 -2.52
N GLY A 142 -11.54 11.26 -3.73
CA GLY A 142 -10.17 10.93 -4.15
C GLY A 142 -9.10 11.61 -3.30
N ARG A 143 -9.32 12.87 -2.87
CA ARG A 143 -8.43 13.57 -1.93
C ARG A 143 -8.37 12.88 -0.55
N GLN A 144 -9.48 12.33 -0.08
CA GLN A 144 -9.52 11.63 1.22
C GLN A 144 -8.71 10.33 1.16
N ILE A 145 -8.88 9.52 0.10
CA ILE A 145 -8.10 8.28 -0.09
C ILE A 145 -6.61 8.60 -0.22
N LEU A 146 -6.26 9.66 -0.95
CA LEU A 146 -4.88 10.12 -1.03
C LEU A 146 -4.35 10.53 0.34
N ALA A 147 -5.07 11.33 1.10
CA ALA A 147 -4.64 11.76 2.43
C ALA A 147 -4.35 10.57 3.35
N GLU A 148 -5.19 9.52 3.31
CA GLU A 148 -4.93 8.28 4.04
C GLU A 148 -3.66 7.57 3.53
N ALA A 149 -3.48 7.48 2.20
CA ALA A 149 -2.31 6.83 1.61
C ALA A 149 -1.00 7.59 1.90
N GLU A 150 -1.07 8.90 2.11
CA GLU A 150 0.09 9.69 2.52
C GLU A 150 0.56 9.41 3.95
N LEU A 151 -0.29 8.85 4.83
CA LEU A 151 0.11 8.45 6.18
C LEU A 151 1.05 7.24 6.17
N HIS A 152 0.96 6.42 5.13
CA HIS A 152 1.82 5.26 4.89
C HIS A 152 3.09 5.66 4.16
N TRP A 153 3.88 6.53 4.77
CA TRP A 153 5.08 7.06 4.16
C TRP A 153 6.11 5.96 3.85
N TRP A 154 6.96 6.22 2.86
CA TRP A 154 8.04 5.35 2.43
C TRP A 154 9.26 6.21 2.15
N MET A 155 10.41 5.79 2.65
CA MET A 155 11.63 6.58 2.52
C MET A 155 12.77 5.70 2.02
N THR A 156 13.42 6.12 0.94
CA THR A 156 14.55 5.39 0.35
C THR A 156 15.84 6.11 0.68
N ILE A 157 16.74 5.43 1.39
CA ILE A 157 18.05 5.97 1.78
C ILE A 157 18.99 5.95 0.57
N GLU A 158 19.52 7.11 0.23
CA GLU A 158 20.44 7.30 -0.89
C GLU A 158 21.89 7.33 -0.40
N GLU A 159 22.15 8.11 0.64
CA GLU A 159 23.48 8.31 1.20
C GLU A 159 23.42 8.34 2.73
N THR A 160 24.50 7.90 3.39
CA THR A 160 24.61 7.89 4.85
C THR A 160 25.95 8.45 5.30
N GLU A 161 25.95 9.26 6.36
CA GLU A 161 27.14 9.81 6.99
C GLU A 161 27.12 9.55 8.49
N LEU A 162 28.15 8.83 8.99
CA LEU A 162 28.32 8.55 10.41
C LEU A 162 29.16 9.66 11.06
N HIS A 163 28.58 10.34 12.04
CA HIS A 163 29.27 11.39 12.79
C HIS A 163 30.07 10.79 13.96
N SER A 164 31.11 11.50 14.39
CA SER A 164 31.99 11.11 15.50
C SER A 164 31.29 10.96 16.86
N GLY A 165 30.03 11.38 16.98
CA GLY A 165 29.16 11.17 18.15
C GLY A 165 28.26 9.92 18.07
N GLY A 166 28.43 9.06 17.06
CA GLY A 166 27.59 7.86 16.85
C GLY A 166 26.25 8.13 16.14
N THR A 167 25.90 9.41 15.94
CA THR A 167 24.72 9.82 15.17
C THR A 167 24.91 9.48 13.69
N LEU A 168 23.93 8.79 13.11
CA LEU A 168 23.86 8.55 11.68
C LEU A 168 22.89 9.54 11.03
N THR A 169 23.40 10.33 10.09
CA THR A 169 22.56 11.15 9.20
C THR A 169 22.46 10.48 7.85
N ALA A 170 21.34 10.66 7.16
CA ALA A 170 21.15 10.14 5.83
C ALA A 170 20.44 11.15 4.92
N LEU A 171 20.78 11.10 3.64
CA LEU A 171 19.98 11.69 2.57
C LEU A 171 19.05 10.62 2.05
N ALA A 172 17.77 10.97 1.93
CA ALA A 172 16.75 10.03 1.50
C ALA A 172 15.67 10.74 0.69
N THR A 173 14.96 9.98 -0.14
CA THR A 173 13.75 10.44 -0.82
C THR A 173 12.52 9.95 -0.06
N LEU A 174 11.66 10.89 0.36
CA LEU A 174 10.39 10.65 1.05
C LEU A 174 9.22 10.65 0.08
N GLU A 175 8.45 9.57 0.11
CA GLU A 175 7.10 9.49 -0.45
C GLU A 175 6.08 9.42 0.69
N GLY A 176 5.12 10.33 0.74
CA GLY A 176 4.19 10.41 1.87
C GLY A 176 4.12 11.81 2.46
N THR A 177 3.32 11.95 3.51
CA THR A 177 3.29 13.18 4.32
C THR A 177 4.50 13.21 5.27
N PRO A 178 5.26 14.32 5.31
CA PRO A 178 6.31 14.49 6.30
C PRO A 178 5.75 14.59 7.72
N PHE A 179 6.54 14.14 8.70
CA PHE A 179 6.19 14.15 10.12
C PHE A 179 7.09 15.10 10.92
N GLY A 180 6.49 15.82 11.88
CA GLY A 180 7.19 16.83 12.69
C GLY A 180 7.80 16.31 14.00
N ALA A 181 7.44 15.10 14.42
CA ALA A 181 7.99 14.43 15.60
C ALA A 181 8.68 13.14 15.17
N PRO A 182 9.68 12.64 15.93
CA PRO A 182 10.30 11.37 15.60
C PRO A 182 9.29 10.23 15.60
N VAL A 183 9.44 9.35 14.63
CA VAL A 183 8.59 8.17 14.45
C VAL A 183 9.43 6.90 14.47
N GLU A 184 8.84 5.81 14.92
CA GLU A 184 9.45 4.48 14.75
C GLU A 184 9.31 4.03 13.30
N ALA A 185 10.42 3.60 12.72
CA ALA A 185 10.52 3.09 11.38
C ALA A 185 11.06 1.67 11.38
N GLU A 186 10.47 0.83 10.55
CA GLU A 186 11.04 -0.47 10.20
C GLU A 186 12.02 -0.28 9.04
N LEU A 187 13.25 -0.77 9.23
CA LEU A 187 14.27 -0.78 8.20
C LEU A 187 14.16 -2.04 7.34
N HIS A 188 13.90 -1.84 6.06
CA HIS A 188 13.94 -2.87 5.03
C HIS A 188 15.27 -2.76 4.28
N SER A 189 16.15 -3.69 4.58
CA SER A 189 17.41 -3.92 3.88
C SER A 189 17.39 -5.33 3.28
N PRO A 190 18.31 -5.68 2.36
CA PRO A 190 18.46 -7.08 1.92
C PRO A 190 18.91 -8.03 3.04
N LEU A 191 19.18 -7.54 4.25
CA LEU A 191 19.51 -8.37 5.42
C LEU A 191 18.24 -8.85 6.14
N PRO A 192 18.30 -10.02 6.81
CA PRO A 192 17.12 -10.66 7.40
C PRO A 192 16.57 -9.97 8.66
N GLU A 193 17.35 -9.11 9.32
CA GLU A 193 16.90 -8.41 10.53
C GLU A 193 16.25 -7.06 10.17
N ARG A 194 15.06 -6.82 10.74
CA ARG A 194 14.28 -5.59 10.56
C ARG A 194 14.16 -4.83 11.88
N PRO A 195 15.24 -4.20 12.36
CA PRO A 195 15.16 -3.43 13.58
C PRO A 195 14.26 -2.22 13.38
N ALA A 196 13.42 -1.94 14.40
CA ALA A 196 12.76 -0.66 14.49
C ALA A 196 13.78 0.39 14.95
N THR A 197 13.89 1.49 14.21
CA THR A 197 14.72 2.64 14.59
C THR A 197 13.86 3.89 14.66
N ALA A 198 14.18 4.79 15.59
CA ALA A 198 13.61 6.12 15.56
C ALA A 198 14.20 6.91 14.38
N VAL A 199 13.33 7.65 13.67
CA VAL A 199 13.67 8.49 12.51
C VAL A 199 13.22 9.91 12.77
N TRP A 200 14.11 10.86 12.55
CA TRP A 200 13.82 12.30 12.55
C TRP A 200 14.02 12.86 11.14
N ILE A 201 13.15 13.79 10.74
CA ILE A 201 13.38 14.62 9.56
C ILE A 201 14.00 15.93 10.04
N ASP A 202 15.28 16.14 9.74
CA ASP A 202 16.02 17.35 10.12
C ASP A 202 15.77 18.49 9.14
N ALA A 203 15.63 18.17 7.85
CA ALA A 203 15.27 19.12 6.81
C ALA A 203 14.57 18.43 5.63
N LEU A 204 13.67 19.15 4.97
CA LEU A 204 13.10 18.78 3.67
C LEU A 204 13.62 19.75 2.62
N THR A 205 13.89 19.26 1.42
CA THR A 205 14.15 20.14 0.28
C THR A 205 12.87 20.89 -0.10
N ALA A 206 13.02 22.12 -0.58
CA ALA A 206 11.89 22.96 -0.99
C ALA A 206 11.30 22.57 -2.36
N ASP A 207 11.94 21.65 -3.09
CA ASP A 207 11.50 21.19 -4.39
C ASP A 207 10.55 19.99 -4.28
N ALA A 208 9.95 19.61 -5.42
CA ALA A 208 9.02 18.49 -5.47
C ALA A 208 9.71 17.11 -5.46
N SER A 209 11.02 17.05 -5.21
CA SER A 209 11.78 15.78 -5.24
C SER A 209 11.44 14.87 -4.06
N GLY A 210 10.97 15.45 -2.94
CA GLY A 210 10.80 14.71 -1.69
C GLY A 210 12.12 14.41 -0.98
N ALA A 211 13.24 15.00 -1.40
CA ALA A 211 14.51 14.80 -0.74
C ALA A 211 14.47 15.34 0.71
N ALA A 212 15.02 14.54 1.62
CA ALA A 212 15.01 14.76 3.04
C ALA A 212 16.39 14.45 3.63
N CYS A 213 16.83 15.32 4.54
CA CYS A 213 17.92 15.01 5.45
C CYS A 213 17.30 14.44 6.73
N ILE A 214 17.71 13.23 7.09
CA ILE A 214 17.17 12.51 8.24
C ILE A 214 18.26 12.12 9.23
N ARG A 215 17.82 11.81 10.44
CA ARG A 215 18.63 11.23 11.49
C ARG A 215 18.07 9.89 11.90
N LEU A 216 18.93 8.92 12.15
CA LEU A 216 18.58 7.60 12.66
C LEU A 216 19.06 7.43 14.10
N GLY A 217 18.20 6.88 14.96
CA GLY A 217 18.43 6.80 16.40
C GLY A 217 19.35 5.66 16.82
N GLN A 218 19.39 4.58 16.04
CA GLN A 218 20.37 3.51 16.19
C GLN A 218 21.26 3.48 14.95
N THR A 219 22.57 3.40 15.17
CA THR A 219 23.54 3.14 14.11
C THR A 219 23.43 1.67 13.71
N PRO A 220 23.00 1.34 12.49
CA PRO A 220 23.13 -0.01 11.96
C PRO A 220 24.61 -0.38 11.87
N SER A 221 24.92 -1.66 12.01
CA SER A 221 26.28 -2.20 11.92
C SER A 221 26.87 -2.13 10.50
N GLU A 222 26.04 -1.90 9.48
CA GLU A 222 26.42 -1.89 8.06
C GLU A 222 25.82 -0.69 7.30
N PRO A 223 26.45 -0.26 6.19
CA PRO A 223 25.95 0.84 5.37
C PRO A 223 24.56 0.53 4.79
N LEU A 224 23.66 1.52 4.88
CA LEU A 224 22.27 1.44 4.42
C LEU A 224 21.94 1.94 3.00
N PRO A 225 22.86 2.20 2.04
CA PRO A 225 22.45 2.65 0.71
C PRO A 225 21.42 1.71 0.09
N SER A 226 20.38 2.28 -0.54
CA SER A 226 19.24 1.54 -1.10
C SER A 226 18.35 0.81 -0.08
N SER A 227 18.58 0.97 1.23
CA SER A 227 17.64 0.52 2.24
C SER A 227 16.43 1.43 2.28
N THR A 228 15.31 0.89 2.71
CA THR A 228 14.05 1.61 2.77
C THR A 228 13.49 1.61 4.18
N LEU A 229 12.79 2.68 4.53
CA LEU A 229 12.16 2.88 5.82
C LEU A 229 10.67 3.04 5.60
N CYS A 230 9.88 2.41 6.45
CA CYS A 230 8.43 2.57 6.51
C CYS A 230 7.95 2.65 7.98
N PRO A 231 6.74 3.16 8.27
CA PRO A 231 6.26 3.26 9.63
C PRO A 231 6.19 1.89 10.31
N ALA A 232 6.86 1.72 11.44
CA ALA A 232 6.89 0.44 12.16
C ALA A 232 5.49 0.00 12.65
N GLU A 233 4.60 0.97 12.92
CA GLU A 233 3.19 0.70 13.25
C GLU A 233 2.47 -0.07 12.13
N CYS A 234 2.76 0.22 10.87
CA CYS A 234 2.14 -0.48 9.74
C CYS A 234 2.52 -1.96 9.74
N GLY A 235 3.77 -2.28 10.08
CA GLY A 235 4.26 -3.66 10.20
C GLY A 235 3.70 -4.44 11.40
N ARG A 236 3.07 -3.76 12.36
CA ARG A 236 2.39 -4.34 13.54
C ARG A 236 0.87 -4.33 13.41
N ARG A 237 0.33 -3.67 12.38
CA ARG A 237 -1.11 -3.50 12.18
C ARG A 237 -1.71 -4.82 11.70
N GLU A 238 -2.61 -5.37 12.50
CA GLU A 238 -3.37 -6.60 12.22
C GLU A 238 -4.77 -6.50 12.82
N HIS A 239 -5.73 -7.24 12.27
CA HIS A 239 -7.09 -7.42 12.79
C HIS A 239 -7.17 -8.57 13.79
#